data_AF-A0ABD3VSB3-F1
#
_entry.id   AF-A0ABD3VSB3-F1
#
_cell.length_a   1.000
_cell.length_b   1.000
_cell.length_c   1.000
_cell.angle_alpha   90.00
_cell.angle_beta   90.00
_cell.angle_gamma   90.00
#
_symmetry.space_group_name_H-M   'P 1'
#
loop_
_entity.id
_entity.type
_entity.pdbx_description
1 polymer ?
#
loop_
_entity_poly.entity_id
_entity_poly.type
_entity_poly.pdbx_seq_one_letter_code
_entity_poly.pdbx_strand_id
1 'polypeptide(L)'
;MAQTRNPPAFSMDMTRYNTVPRRYDDTRPVIIQGFAHKKILGIGHELHQKSMEKSEVEKLQAISEAERAVWEQAEQIKLEALEKAKAEAAKEHEKEIKKLKKAYEKKLKEEALQVEMQMQKLAAEQVKEERDQGEKHLKEVIRKTELHYEEEQKKAIAQARADERQKAAEEAAKVAKANAEKLEKSLKKAEEDKQNALKMLANKKDLEKIQAVSEAETRERNIFKEKQAALIRQNESVIEKLQCEISEKELEKENLLKIIDGLEKNKKVLERCLEDTRQEFQDFINRLGAFDKGQAEFMLKPIYLDELEKKGMYVKDKHFSEQKKGAKK
;
A
#
# COMPACT_ATOMS: atom_id res chain seq x y z
N MET A 1 131.77 55.95 -36.73
CA MET A 1 132.74 56.30 -37.79
C MET A 1 132.99 57.81 -37.72
N ALA A 2 134.02 58.25 -37.02
CA ALA A 2 134.51 59.62 -37.06
C ALA A 2 136.04 59.54 -37.07
N GLN A 3 136.64 60.03 -38.15
CA GLN A 3 138.06 59.92 -38.47
C GLN A 3 138.90 60.78 -37.52
N THR A 4 139.79 60.14 -36.78
CA THR A 4 140.90 60.76 -36.07
C THR A 4 141.94 61.24 -37.09
N ARG A 5 141.95 62.54 -37.41
CA ARG A 5 143.07 63.17 -38.13
C ARG A 5 144.06 63.74 -37.10
N ASN A 6 145.14 63.00 -36.88
CA ASN A 6 146.37 63.51 -36.27
C ASN A 6 147.23 64.27 -37.32
N PRO A 7 148.16 65.12 -36.88
CA PRO A 7 148.48 66.43 -37.48
C PRO A 7 149.68 66.37 -38.45
N PRO A 8 149.95 67.42 -39.25
CA PRO A 8 151.30 67.67 -39.72
C PRO A 8 152.09 68.40 -38.61
N ALA A 9 153.05 67.69 -38.03
CA ALA A 9 154.12 68.26 -37.23
C ALA A 9 154.95 69.20 -38.11
N PHE A 10 154.70 70.50 -38.00
CA PHE A 10 155.53 71.52 -38.63
C PHE A 10 156.79 71.68 -37.76
N SER A 11 157.79 70.83 -37.98
CA SER A 11 159.14 71.03 -37.44
C SER A 11 159.81 72.16 -38.22
N MET A 12 159.60 73.41 -37.79
CA MET A 12 160.50 74.50 -38.16
C MET A 12 161.79 74.34 -37.38
N ASP A 13 162.69 73.56 -37.97
CA ASP A 13 164.11 73.55 -37.65
C ASP A 13 164.70 74.90 -38.09
N MET A 14 164.50 75.93 -37.27
CA MET A 14 165.11 77.25 -37.44
C MET A 14 166.59 77.11 -37.11
N THR A 15 167.33 76.78 -38.16
CA THR A 15 168.79 76.80 -38.24
C THR A 15 169.29 78.12 -37.69
N ARG A 16 169.94 78.05 -36.52
CA ARG A 16 170.62 79.15 -35.85
C ARG A 16 171.72 79.70 -36.77
N TYR A 17 171.48 80.87 -37.36
CA TYR A 17 172.51 81.67 -38.00
C TYR A 17 173.39 82.31 -36.91
N ASN A 18 174.43 81.57 -36.52
CA ASN A 18 175.54 82.05 -35.71
C ASN A 18 176.56 82.74 -36.62
N THR A 19 176.48 84.06 -36.80
CA THR A 19 177.65 84.86 -37.22
C THR A 19 177.45 86.31 -36.82
N VAL A 20 178.42 86.82 -36.05
CA VAL A 20 178.50 88.16 -35.44
C VAL A 20 177.55 88.36 -34.24
N PRO A 21 178.09 88.53 -33.01
CA PRO A 21 177.33 89.01 -31.87
C PRO A 21 176.66 90.33 -32.24
N ARG A 22 175.35 90.32 -32.50
CA ARG A 22 174.56 91.55 -32.61
C ARG A 22 174.62 92.19 -31.23
N ARG A 23 175.44 93.24 -31.11
CA ARG A 23 175.60 94.08 -29.91
C ARG A 23 174.29 94.68 -29.37
N TYR A 24 173.14 94.42 -30.00
CA TYR A 24 171.82 94.83 -29.57
C TYR A 24 171.00 93.71 -28.93
N ASP A 25 171.31 92.43 -29.17
CA ASP A 25 170.47 91.32 -28.68
C ASP A 25 170.63 91.10 -27.16
N ASP A 26 171.80 91.48 -26.61
CA ASP A 26 172.07 91.51 -25.16
C ASP A 26 171.93 92.90 -24.54
N THR A 27 171.36 93.86 -25.28
CA THR A 27 171.05 95.17 -24.68
C THR A 27 169.86 95.04 -23.75
N ARG A 28 169.91 95.74 -22.62
CA ARG A 28 168.85 95.78 -21.62
C ARG A 28 167.44 95.93 -22.22
N PRO A 29 167.20 96.78 -23.25
CA PRO A 29 165.88 96.89 -23.89
C PRO A 29 165.40 95.62 -24.60
N VAL A 30 166.28 94.88 -25.28
CA VAL A 30 165.91 93.65 -26.01
C VAL A 30 165.58 92.52 -25.05
N ILE A 31 166.34 92.38 -23.96
CA ILE A 31 166.03 91.43 -22.88
C ILE A 31 164.67 91.78 -22.24
N ILE A 32 164.45 93.05 -21.90
CA ILE A 32 163.17 93.52 -21.35
C ILE A 32 162.02 93.26 -22.34
N GLN A 33 162.23 93.49 -23.63
CA GLN A 33 161.24 93.23 -24.68
C GLN A 33 160.93 91.73 -24.81
N GLY A 34 161.94 90.86 -24.75
CA GLY A 34 161.77 89.41 -24.76
C GLY A 34 161.00 88.89 -23.54
N PHE A 35 161.33 89.37 -22.34
CA PHE A 35 160.57 89.06 -21.12
C PHE A 35 159.14 89.60 -21.19
N ALA A 36 158.95 90.82 -21.70
CA ALA A 36 157.63 91.40 -21.89
C ALA A 36 156.80 90.60 -22.90
N HIS A 37 157.37 90.20 -24.04
CA HIS A 37 156.69 89.38 -25.04
C HIS A 37 156.31 88.01 -24.48
N LYS A 38 157.23 87.33 -23.79
CA LYS A 38 156.93 86.06 -23.11
C LYS A 38 155.82 86.21 -22.07
N LYS A 39 155.81 87.31 -21.33
CA LYS A 39 154.75 87.61 -20.34
C LYS A 39 153.41 87.91 -21.02
N ILE A 40 153.39 88.67 -22.12
CA ILE A 40 152.18 88.96 -22.91
C ILE A 40 151.62 87.67 -23.52
N LEU A 41 152.48 86.82 -24.10
CA LEU A 41 152.07 85.52 -24.63
C LEU A 41 151.56 84.59 -23.53
N GLY A 42 152.20 84.58 -22.36
CA GLY A 42 151.73 83.83 -21.19
C GLY A 42 150.34 84.29 -20.74
N ILE A 43 150.14 85.59 -20.59
CA ILE A 43 148.82 86.18 -20.26
C ILE A 43 147.79 85.85 -21.35
N GLY A 44 148.17 85.96 -22.63
CA GLY A 44 147.29 85.63 -23.76
C GLY A 44 146.88 84.16 -23.79
N HIS A 45 147.82 83.25 -23.49
CA HIS A 45 147.55 81.83 -23.40
C HIS A 45 146.63 81.50 -22.21
N GLU A 46 146.90 82.03 -21.02
CA GLU A 46 146.03 81.86 -19.85
C GLU A 46 144.62 82.41 -20.09
N LEU A 47 144.50 83.58 -20.75
CA LEU A 47 143.21 84.18 -21.08
C LEU A 47 142.45 83.36 -22.12
N HIS A 48 143.15 82.87 -23.15
CA HIS A 48 142.56 81.98 -24.15
C HIS A 48 142.10 80.65 -23.52
N GLN A 49 142.93 80.04 -22.66
CA GLN A 49 142.58 78.82 -21.95
C GLN A 49 141.34 79.03 -21.06
N LYS A 50 141.29 80.11 -20.27
CA LYS A 50 140.10 80.46 -19.48
C LYS A 50 138.87 80.69 -20.35
N SER A 51 139.04 81.28 -21.53
CA SER A 51 137.94 81.48 -22.48
C SER A 51 137.44 80.15 -23.07
N MET A 52 138.35 79.22 -23.36
CA MET A 52 138.01 77.87 -23.84
C MET A 52 137.31 77.07 -22.76
N GLU A 53 137.82 77.06 -21.53
CA GLU A 53 137.19 76.40 -20.38
C GLU A 53 135.79 76.94 -20.11
N LYS A 54 135.60 78.27 -20.15
CA LYS A 54 134.26 78.88 -20.04
C LYS A 54 133.33 78.42 -21.16
N SER A 55 133.80 78.45 -22.41
CA SER A 55 133.01 77.99 -23.55
C SER A 55 132.65 76.50 -23.46
N GLU A 56 133.55 75.65 -22.95
CA GLU A 56 133.28 74.23 -22.71
C GLU A 56 132.24 74.03 -21.61
N VAL A 57 132.34 74.76 -20.50
CA VAL A 57 131.34 74.73 -19.41
C VAL A 57 129.97 75.18 -19.92
N GLU A 58 129.89 76.28 -20.67
CA GLU A 58 128.64 76.76 -21.27
C GLU A 58 128.03 75.73 -22.25
N LYS A 59 128.85 75.07 -23.06
CA LYS A 59 128.39 73.99 -23.95
C LYS A 59 127.83 72.80 -23.16
N LEU A 60 128.53 72.35 -22.12
CA LEU A 60 128.07 71.24 -21.27
C LEU A 60 126.78 71.61 -20.52
N GLN A 61 126.66 72.84 -20.05
CA GLN A 61 125.43 73.36 -19.44
C GLN A 61 124.27 73.36 -20.45
N ALA A 62 124.49 73.90 -21.66
CA ALA A 62 123.48 73.92 -22.71
C ALA A 62 123.04 72.51 -23.13
N ILE A 63 123.98 71.56 -23.22
CA ILE A 63 123.67 70.15 -23.49
C ILE A 63 122.84 69.55 -22.35
N SER A 64 123.24 69.76 -21.09
CA SER A 64 122.51 69.24 -19.93
C SER A 64 121.09 69.82 -19.82
N GLU A 65 120.91 71.11 -20.11
CA GLU A 65 119.60 71.76 -20.15
C GLU A 65 118.73 71.20 -21.28
N ALA A 66 119.30 71.00 -22.48
CA ALA A 66 118.59 70.39 -23.59
C ALA A 66 118.19 68.93 -23.32
N GLU A 67 119.09 68.14 -22.74
CA GLU A 67 118.80 66.75 -22.33
C GLU A 67 117.66 66.71 -21.31
N ARG A 68 117.70 67.59 -20.30
CA ARG A 68 116.64 67.67 -19.28
C ARG A 68 115.29 68.04 -19.90
N ALA A 69 115.26 69.03 -20.79
CA ALA A 69 114.04 69.42 -21.49
C ALA A 69 113.45 68.27 -22.33
N VAL A 70 114.31 67.50 -23.01
CA VAL A 70 113.88 66.31 -23.77
C VAL A 70 113.34 65.22 -22.85
N TRP A 71 113.99 64.98 -21.70
CA TRP A 71 113.50 64.01 -20.72
C TRP A 71 112.16 64.41 -20.10
N GLU A 72 111.97 65.70 -19.80
CA GLU A 72 110.68 66.22 -19.31
C GLU A 72 109.56 66.04 -20.34
N GLN A 73 109.84 66.34 -21.62
CA GLN A 73 108.88 66.11 -22.71
C GLN A 73 108.57 64.62 -22.89
N ALA A 74 109.58 63.75 -22.82
CA ALA A 74 109.39 62.30 -22.92
C ALA A 74 108.52 61.76 -21.78
N GLU A 75 108.72 62.24 -20.55
CA GLU A 75 107.91 61.82 -19.40
C GLU A 75 106.46 62.35 -19.52
N GLN A 76 106.27 63.57 -20.02
CA GLN A 76 104.92 64.09 -20.31
C GLN A 76 104.20 63.25 -21.36
N ILE A 77 104.84 62.94 -22.49
CA ILE A 77 104.26 62.10 -23.55
C ILE A 77 103.91 60.71 -23.02
N LYS A 78 104.80 60.12 -22.21
CA LYS A 78 104.57 58.83 -21.57
C LYS A 78 103.39 58.87 -20.61
N LEU A 79 103.28 59.90 -19.76
CA LEU A 79 102.14 60.08 -18.86
C LEU A 79 100.83 60.23 -19.64
N GLU A 80 100.80 61.05 -20.70
CA GLU A 80 99.63 61.19 -21.56
C GLU A 80 99.24 59.88 -22.25
N ALA A 81 100.22 59.12 -22.74
CA ALA A 81 99.98 57.80 -23.35
C ALA A 81 99.43 56.80 -22.33
N LEU A 82 99.96 56.80 -21.09
CA LEU A 82 99.47 55.95 -20.01
C LEU A 82 98.04 56.32 -19.60
N GLU A 83 97.72 57.61 -19.46
CA GLU A 83 96.37 58.04 -19.13
C GLU A 83 95.36 57.74 -20.25
N LYS A 84 95.77 57.90 -21.52
CA LYS A 84 94.94 57.47 -22.68
C LYS A 84 94.70 55.96 -22.65
N ALA A 85 95.75 55.15 -22.46
CA ALA A 85 95.63 53.69 -22.39
C ALA A 85 94.74 53.24 -21.22
N LYS A 86 94.89 53.85 -20.04
CA LYS A 86 94.00 53.58 -18.89
C LYS A 86 92.55 53.95 -19.19
N ALA A 87 92.30 55.11 -19.80
CA ALA A 87 90.96 55.56 -20.13
C ALA A 87 90.30 54.66 -21.19
N GLU A 88 91.06 54.18 -22.17
CA GLU A 88 90.59 53.22 -23.18
C GLU A 88 90.28 51.85 -22.55
N ALA A 89 91.19 51.31 -21.74
CA ALA A 89 90.96 50.05 -21.01
C ALA A 89 89.73 50.14 -20.09
N ALA A 90 89.56 51.25 -19.36
CA ALA A 90 88.38 51.47 -18.52
C ALA A 90 87.07 51.48 -19.34
N LYS A 91 87.08 52.14 -20.52
CA LYS A 91 85.92 52.15 -21.44
C LYS A 91 85.63 50.76 -22.00
N GLU A 92 86.64 49.98 -22.34
CA GLU A 92 86.47 48.60 -22.81
C GLU A 92 85.88 47.71 -21.73
N HIS A 93 86.43 47.75 -20.52
CA HIS A 93 85.89 47.01 -19.38
C HIS A 93 84.46 47.43 -19.05
N GLU A 94 84.14 48.73 -19.09
CA GLU A 94 82.76 49.19 -18.87
C GLU A 94 81.80 48.64 -19.93
N LYS A 95 82.23 48.58 -21.21
CA LYS A 95 81.43 47.97 -22.29
C LYS A 95 81.25 46.47 -22.07
N GLU A 96 82.29 45.75 -21.66
CA GLU A 96 82.22 44.32 -21.35
C GLU A 96 81.28 44.06 -20.18
N ILE A 97 81.43 44.79 -19.07
CA ILE A 97 80.54 44.69 -17.91
C ILE A 97 79.09 44.96 -18.32
N LYS A 98 78.82 45.97 -19.15
CA LYS A 98 77.47 46.25 -19.66
C LYS A 98 76.92 45.12 -20.52
N LYS A 99 77.73 44.53 -21.41
CA LYS A 99 77.32 43.36 -22.21
C LYS A 99 77.01 42.16 -21.31
N LEU A 100 77.85 41.92 -20.32
CA LEU A 100 77.74 40.80 -19.38
C LEU A 100 76.49 40.94 -18.50
N LYS A 101 76.22 42.15 -17.98
CA LYS A 101 74.98 42.47 -17.25
C LYS A 101 73.74 42.23 -18.10
N LYS A 102 73.72 42.72 -19.34
CA LYS A 102 72.59 42.48 -20.26
C LYS A 102 72.37 40.99 -20.55
N ALA A 103 73.45 40.22 -20.72
CA ALA A 103 73.37 38.78 -20.92
C ALA A 103 72.78 38.06 -19.69
N TYR A 104 73.22 38.43 -18.48
CA TYR A 104 72.66 37.88 -17.24
C TYR A 104 71.22 38.29 -16.99
N GLU A 105 70.85 39.55 -17.22
CA GLU A 105 69.45 39.99 -17.13
C GLU A 105 68.55 39.22 -18.07
N LYS A 106 69.03 38.93 -19.30
CA LYS A 106 68.28 38.11 -20.26
C LYS A 106 68.11 36.68 -19.75
N LYS A 107 69.17 36.04 -19.27
CA LYS A 107 69.11 34.68 -18.68
C LYS A 107 68.19 34.61 -17.47
N LEU A 108 68.27 35.59 -16.57
CA LEU A 108 67.40 35.67 -15.39
C LEU A 108 65.93 35.81 -15.79
N LYS A 109 65.61 36.60 -16.82
CA LYS A 109 64.24 36.71 -17.34
C LYS A 109 63.75 35.40 -17.96
N GLU A 110 64.60 34.71 -18.72
CA GLU A 110 64.28 33.42 -19.31
C GLU A 110 64.05 32.34 -18.25
N GLU A 111 64.91 32.25 -17.23
CA GLU A 111 64.76 31.34 -16.09
C GLU A 111 63.51 31.68 -15.27
N ALA A 112 63.26 32.96 -14.98
CA ALA A 112 62.06 33.39 -14.27
C ALA A 112 60.78 32.97 -15.02
N LEU A 113 60.75 33.15 -16.34
CA LEU A 113 59.62 32.73 -17.17
C LEU A 113 59.45 31.21 -17.19
N GLN A 114 60.55 30.45 -17.26
CA GLN A 114 60.50 28.99 -17.19
C GLN A 114 59.97 28.50 -15.84
N VAL A 115 60.44 29.08 -14.74
CA VAL A 115 59.97 28.77 -13.39
C VAL A 115 58.50 29.12 -13.23
N GLU A 116 58.07 30.31 -13.69
CA GLU A 116 56.67 30.72 -13.65
C GLU A 116 55.78 29.74 -14.44
N MET A 117 56.19 29.34 -15.64
CA MET A 117 55.47 28.35 -16.44
C MET A 117 55.38 26.98 -15.74
N GLN A 118 56.47 26.51 -15.12
CA GLN A 118 56.47 25.26 -14.36
C GLN A 118 55.55 25.34 -13.14
N MET A 119 55.58 26.46 -12.41
CA MET A 119 54.68 26.70 -11.27
C MET A 119 53.22 26.74 -11.71
N GLN A 120 52.89 27.42 -12.81
CA GLN A 120 51.53 27.45 -13.35
C GLN A 120 51.05 26.06 -13.76
N LYS A 121 51.93 25.26 -14.37
CA LYS A 121 51.61 23.88 -14.74
C LYS A 121 51.36 23.00 -13.51
N LEU A 122 52.23 23.07 -12.50
CA LEU A 122 52.05 22.33 -11.24
C LEU A 122 50.76 22.76 -10.52
N ALA A 123 50.46 24.06 -10.47
CA ALA A 123 49.23 24.56 -9.88
C ALA A 123 47.99 24.03 -10.63
N ALA A 124 48.02 24.01 -11.97
CA ALA A 124 46.93 23.45 -12.77
C ALA A 124 46.76 21.93 -12.56
N GLU A 125 47.87 21.19 -12.43
CA GLU A 125 47.85 19.76 -12.13
C GLU A 125 47.27 19.49 -10.73
N GLN A 126 47.70 20.24 -9.71
CA GLN A 126 47.16 20.14 -8.34
C GLN A 126 45.66 20.42 -8.29
N VAL A 127 45.19 21.50 -8.93
CA VAL A 127 43.76 21.83 -9.00
C VAL A 127 42.97 20.71 -9.69
N LYS A 128 43.54 20.10 -10.74
CA LYS A 128 42.91 18.97 -11.43
C LYS A 128 42.84 17.74 -10.53
N GLU A 129 43.90 17.41 -9.81
CA GLU A 129 43.93 16.29 -8.86
C GLU A 129 42.92 16.48 -7.72
N GLU A 130 42.87 17.67 -7.13
CA GLU A 130 41.88 18.02 -6.10
C GLU A 130 40.45 17.91 -6.63
N ARG A 131 40.20 18.38 -7.86
CA ARG A 131 38.90 18.24 -8.51
C ARG A 131 38.55 16.77 -8.73
N ASP A 132 39.45 15.95 -9.25
CA ASP A 132 39.22 14.53 -9.50
C ASP A 132 38.97 13.76 -8.20
N GLN A 133 39.70 14.10 -7.12
CA GLN A 133 39.47 13.54 -5.79
C GLN A 133 38.12 13.98 -5.22
N GLY A 134 37.77 15.26 -5.37
CA GLY A 134 36.47 15.82 -4.97
C GLY A 134 35.30 15.18 -5.71
N GLU A 135 35.42 14.97 -7.02
CA GLU A 135 34.40 14.29 -7.84
C GLU A 135 34.24 12.81 -7.45
N LYS A 136 35.34 12.10 -7.16
CA LYS A 136 35.29 10.72 -6.64
C LYS A 136 34.59 10.66 -5.28
N HIS A 137 34.97 11.55 -4.36
CA HIS A 137 34.35 11.62 -3.04
C HIS A 137 32.85 11.94 -3.15
N LEU A 138 32.47 12.90 -3.98
CA LEU A 138 31.07 13.25 -4.22
C LEU A 138 30.28 12.06 -4.80
N LYS A 139 30.83 11.34 -5.78
CA LYS A 139 30.21 10.12 -6.32
C LYS A 139 30.00 9.05 -5.25
N GLU A 140 30.98 8.85 -4.37
CA GLU A 140 30.84 7.91 -3.24
C GLU A 140 29.76 8.33 -2.26
N VAL A 141 29.68 9.63 -1.93
CA VAL A 141 28.64 10.17 -1.05
C VAL A 141 27.26 9.98 -1.68
N ILE A 142 27.10 10.33 -2.96
CA ILE A 142 25.84 10.15 -3.70
C ILE A 142 25.42 8.67 -3.66
N ARG A 143 26.34 7.74 -3.98
CA ARG A 143 26.04 6.31 -3.92
C ARG A 143 25.61 5.85 -2.53
N LYS A 144 26.27 6.34 -1.47
CA LYS A 144 25.88 6.02 -0.09
C LYS A 144 24.50 6.56 0.26
N THR A 145 24.17 7.78 -0.18
CA THR A 145 22.85 8.38 0.04
C THR A 145 21.75 7.69 -0.75
N GLU A 146 22.03 7.25 -1.98
CA GLU A 146 21.09 6.46 -2.80
C GLU A 146 20.78 5.13 -2.13
N LEU A 147 21.81 4.42 -1.65
CA LEU A 147 21.62 3.18 -0.90
C LEU A 147 20.80 3.39 0.37
N HIS A 148 21.09 4.44 1.14
CA HIS A 148 20.31 4.78 2.33
C HIS A 148 18.85 5.11 1.97
N TYR A 149 18.62 5.82 0.87
CA TYR A 149 17.28 6.13 0.39
C TYR A 149 16.53 4.86 -0.04
N GLU A 150 17.17 3.94 -0.75
CA GLU A 150 16.58 2.65 -1.12
C GLU A 150 16.22 1.81 0.11
N GLU A 151 17.07 1.80 1.14
CA GLU A 151 16.79 1.12 2.40
C GLU A 151 15.58 1.73 3.12
N GLU A 152 15.54 3.06 3.24
CA GLU A 152 14.41 3.78 3.83
C GLU A 152 13.12 3.57 3.03
N GLN A 153 13.21 3.56 1.70
CA GLN A 153 12.07 3.26 0.82
C GLN A 153 11.54 1.84 1.05
N LYS A 154 12.44 0.84 1.13
CA LYS A 154 12.06 -0.56 1.43
C LYS A 154 11.40 -0.67 2.80
N LYS A 155 11.93 0.01 3.83
CA LYS A 155 11.31 0.06 5.17
C LYS A 155 9.93 0.70 5.14
N ALA A 156 9.79 1.85 4.46
CA ALA A 156 8.51 2.55 4.31
C ALA A 156 7.46 1.69 3.58
N ILE A 157 7.84 1.01 2.50
CA ILE A 157 6.96 0.08 1.78
C ILE A 157 6.58 -1.11 2.67
N ALA A 158 7.52 -1.67 3.43
CA ALA A 158 7.26 -2.79 4.34
C ALA A 158 6.28 -2.38 5.46
N GLN A 159 6.46 -1.20 6.05
CA GLN A 159 5.54 -0.63 7.04
C GLN A 159 4.15 -0.40 6.43
N ALA A 160 4.06 0.25 5.27
CA ALA A 160 2.78 0.48 4.58
C ALA A 160 2.04 -0.83 4.26
N ARG A 161 2.75 -1.87 3.83
CA ARG A 161 2.17 -3.21 3.60
C ARG A 161 1.74 -3.89 4.90
N ALA A 162 2.46 -3.70 6.00
CA ALA A 162 2.06 -4.22 7.30
C ALA A 162 0.76 -3.56 7.79
N ASP A 163 0.68 -2.23 7.68
CA ASP A 163 -0.52 -1.45 8.02
C ASP A 163 -1.71 -1.83 7.13
N GLU A 164 -1.48 -2.03 5.83
CA GLU A 164 -2.51 -2.49 4.88
C GLU A 164 -3.03 -3.88 5.28
N ARG A 165 -2.14 -4.83 5.61
CA ARG A 165 -2.54 -6.16 6.08
C ARG A 165 -3.31 -6.10 7.39
N GLN A 166 -2.90 -5.24 8.32
CA GLN A 166 -3.61 -5.06 9.58
C GLN A 166 -5.02 -4.50 9.33
N LYS A 167 -5.15 -3.43 8.54
CA LYS A 167 -6.45 -2.85 8.17
C LYS A 167 -7.33 -3.84 7.42
N ALA A 168 -6.76 -4.62 6.49
CA ALA A 168 -7.48 -5.66 5.78
C ALA A 168 -7.98 -6.77 6.71
N ALA A 169 -7.17 -7.18 7.69
CA ALA A 169 -7.56 -8.16 8.70
C ALA A 169 -8.64 -7.63 9.64
N GLU A 170 -8.53 -6.37 10.08
CA GLU A 170 -9.56 -5.70 10.88
C GLU A 170 -10.89 -5.59 10.14
N GLU A 171 -10.86 -5.21 8.86
CA GLU A 171 -12.06 -5.10 8.05
C GLU A 171 -12.67 -6.48 7.74
N ALA A 172 -11.85 -7.49 7.43
CA ALA A 172 -12.30 -8.87 7.29
C ALA A 172 -12.94 -9.40 8.58
N ALA A 173 -12.38 -9.07 9.75
CA ALA A 173 -12.95 -9.43 11.04
C ALA A 173 -14.29 -8.72 11.30
N LYS A 174 -14.44 -7.44 10.93
CA LYS A 174 -15.72 -6.72 11.01
C LYS A 174 -16.76 -7.34 10.09
N VAL A 175 -16.40 -7.65 8.84
CA VAL A 175 -17.31 -8.30 7.88
C VAL A 175 -17.72 -9.69 8.38
N ALA A 176 -16.77 -10.47 8.91
CA ALA A 176 -17.06 -11.77 9.50
C ALA A 176 -18.03 -11.67 10.68
N LYS A 177 -17.82 -10.71 11.60
CA LYS A 177 -18.75 -10.44 12.71
C LYS A 177 -20.14 -10.01 12.21
N ALA A 178 -20.21 -9.07 11.28
CA ALA A 178 -21.47 -8.60 10.70
C ALA A 178 -22.23 -9.73 9.99
N ASN A 179 -21.51 -10.62 9.29
CA ASN A 179 -22.12 -11.79 8.66
C ASN A 179 -22.58 -12.83 9.69
N ALA A 180 -21.82 -13.07 10.75
CA ALA A 180 -22.22 -13.95 11.85
C ALA A 180 -23.49 -13.43 12.54
N GLU A 181 -23.58 -12.12 12.81
CA GLU A 181 -24.79 -11.50 13.38
C GLU A 181 -25.99 -11.58 12.43
N LYS A 182 -25.78 -11.39 11.12
CA LYS A 182 -26.85 -11.57 10.11
C LYS A 182 -27.34 -13.02 10.08
N LEU A 183 -26.42 -13.98 10.12
CA LEU A 183 -26.76 -15.41 10.18
C LEU A 183 -27.51 -15.75 11.47
N GLU A 184 -27.06 -15.26 12.62
CA GLU A 184 -27.74 -15.47 13.90
C GLU A 184 -29.16 -14.88 13.89
N LYS A 185 -29.33 -13.65 13.37
CA LYS A 185 -30.66 -13.04 13.19
C LYS A 185 -31.53 -13.85 12.23
N SER A 186 -30.96 -14.38 11.15
CA SER A 186 -31.68 -15.23 10.20
C SER A 186 -32.08 -16.57 10.83
N LEU A 187 -31.22 -17.18 11.64
CA LEU A 187 -31.51 -18.42 12.36
C LEU A 187 -32.59 -18.21 13.41
N LYS A 188 -32.53 -17.10 14.17
CA LYS A 188 -33.58 -16.73 15.13
C LYS A 188 -34.93 -16.54 14.44
N LYS A 189 -34.98 -15.80 13.33
CA LYS A 189 -36.20 -15.65 12.52
C LYS A 189 -36.72 -16.99 11.99
N ALA A 190 -35.83 -17.84 11.47
CA ALA A 190 -36.23 -19.16 10.98
C ALA A 190 -36.78 -20.05 12.10
N GLU A 191 -36.21 -19.99 13.31
CA GLU A 191 -36.72 -20.73 14.47
C GLU A 191 -38.05 -20.16 14.97
N GLU A 192 -38.21 -18.83 14.99
CA GLU A 192 -39.50 -18.17 15.28
C GLU A 192 -40.57 -18.56 14.26
N ASP A 193 -40.26 -18.53 12.97
CA ASP A 193 -41.15 -18.93 11.89
C ASP A 193 -41.52 -20.41 12.00
N LYS A 194 -40.56 -21.28 12.33
CA LYS A 194 -40.81 -22.70 12.58
C LYS A 194 -41.71 -22.90 13.80
N GLN A 195 -41.47 -22.20 14.91
CA GLN A 195 -42.33 -22.26 16.10
C GLN A 195 -43.74 -21.76 15.80
N ASN A 196 -43.87 -20.67 15.05
CA ASN A 196 -45.15 -20.13 14.62
C ASN A 196 -45.89 -21.10 13.69
N ALA A 197 -45.17 -21.73 12.74
CA ALA A 197 -45.73 -22.75 11.86
C ALA A 197 -46.21 -23.99 12.65
N LEU A 198 -45.45 -24.44 13.65
CA LEU A 198 -45.85 -25.54 14.53
C LEU A 198 -47.09 -25.18 15.37
N LYS A 199 -47.15 -23.97 15.94
CA LYS A 199 -48.33 -23.48 16.66
C LYS A 199 -49.55 -23.39 15.75
N MET A 200 -49.39 -22.85 14.55
CA MET A 200 -50.46 -22.80 13.54
C MET A 200 -50.94 -24.20 13.15
N LEU A 201 -50.03 -25.15 12.96
CA LEU A 201 -50.35 -26.53 12.62
C LEU A 201 -51.09 -27.22 13.78
N ALA A 202 -50.64 -27.03 15.02
CA ALA A 202 -51.30 -27.55 16.21
C ALA A 202 -52.73 -27.00 16.33
N ASN A 203 -52.91 -25.68 16.19
CA ASN A 203 -54.22 -25.04 16.20
C ASN A 203 -55.12 -25.57 15.07
N LYS A 204 -54.59 -25.75 13.86
CA LYS A 204 -55.35 -26.36 12.75
C LYS A 204 -55.75 -27.80 13.06
N LYS A 205 -54.85 -28.61 13.62
CA LYS A 205 -55.15 -30.00 14.00
C LYS A 205 -56.18 -30.09 15.12
N ASP A 206 -56.15 -29.20 16.08
CA ASP A 206 -57.15 -29.16 17.14
C ASP A 206 -58.51 -28.68 16.63
N LEU A 207 -58.55 -27.72 15.70
CA LEU A 207 -59.77 -27.35 14.98
C LEU A 207 -60.30 -28.52 14.13
N GLU A 208 -59.44 -29.23 13.40
CA GLU A 208 -59.80 -30.43 12.64
C GLU A 208 -60.35 -31.54 13.55
N LYS A 209 -59.77 -31.75 14.74
CA LYS A 209 -60.29 -32.70 15.73
C LYS A 209 -61.66 -32.28 16.22
N ILE A 210 -61.85 -31.01 16.58
CA ILE A 210 -63.15 -30.49 17.04
C ILE A 210 -64.20 -30.66 15.93
N GLN A 211 -63.85 -30.31 14.69
CA GLN A 211 -64.71 -30.51 13.52
C GLN A 211 -65.04 -31.99 13.32
N ALA A 212 -64.05 -32.88 13.31
CA ALA A 212 -64.25 -34.32 13.16
C ALA A 212 -65.12 -34.92 14.28
N VAL A 213 -64.95 -34.47 15.54
CA VAL A 213 -65.81 -34.87 16.67
C VAL A 213 -67.23 -34.37 16.46
N SER A 214 -67.44 -33.11 16.08
CA SER A 214 -68.78 -32.57 15.80
C SER A 214 -69.46 -33.28 14.60
N GLU A 215 -68.70 -33.65 13.57
CA GLU A 215 -69.19 -34.43 12.44
C GLU A 215 -69.55 -35.86 12.86
N ALA A 216 -68.76 -36.48 13.73
CA ALA A 216 -69.05 -37.80 14.28
C ALA A 216 -70.31 -37.77 15.15
N GLU A 217 -70.44 -36.79 16.05
CA GLU A 217 -71.63 -36.61 16.89
C GLU A 217 -72.90 -36.35 16.07
N THR A 218 -72.81 -35.56 15.00
CA THR A 218 -73.95 -35.32 14.11
C THR A 218 -74.32 -36.57 13.30
N ARG A 219 -73.32 -37.33 12.81
CA ARG A 219 -73.56 -38.65 12.18
C ARG A 219 -74.22 -39.62 13.16
N GLU A 220 -73.74 -39.73 14.40
CA GLU A 220 -74.35 -40.60 15.41
C GLU A 220 -75.78 -40.18 15.75
N ARG A 221 -76.05 -38.88 15.92
CA ARG A 221 -77.42 -38.37 16.13
C ARG A 221 -78.32 -38.67 14.93
N ASN A 222 -77.81 -38.58 13.70
CA ASN A 222 -78.58 -38.91 12.51
C ASN A 222 -78.86 -40.42 12.43
N ILE A 223 -77.87 -41.27 12.69
CA ILE A 223 -78.05 -42.73 12.77
C ILE A 223 -79.07 -43.08 13.87
N PHE A 224 -79.02 -42.42 15.02
CA PHE A 224 -79.99 -42.63 16.10
C PHE A 224 -81.40 -42.21 15.68
N LYS A 225 -81.55 -41.03 15.03
CA LYS A 225 -82.84 -40.57 14.49
C LYS A 225 -83.38 -41.51 13.41
N GLU A 226 -82.53 -42.00 12.51
CA GLU A 226 -82.91 -42.97 11.47
C GLU A 226 -83.36 -44.29 12.08
N LYS A 227 -82.63 -44.82 13.07
CA LYS A 227 -83.02 -46.03 13.82
C LYS A 227 -84.35 -45.82 14.56
N GLN A 228 -84.55 -44.66 15.18
CA GLN A 228 -85.79 -44.32 15.85
C GLN A 228 -86.96 -44.22 14.85
N ALA A 229 -86.76 -43.58 13.70
CA ALA A 229 -87.77 -43.48 12.64
C ALA A 229 -88.10 -44.85 12.02
N ALA A 230 -87.10 -45.72 11.82
CA ALA A 230 -87.32 -47.09 11.36
C ALA A 230 -88.13 -47.92 12.37
N LEU A 231 -87.83 -47.77 13.67
CA LEU A 231 -88.58 -48.45 14.72
C LEU A 231 -90.03 -47.96 14.80
N ILE A 232 -90.27 -46.64 14.64
CA ILE A 232 -91.61 -46.07 14.57
C ILE A 232 -92.38 -46.65 13.38
N ARG A 233 -91.81 -46.66 12.17
CA ARG A 233 -92.45 -47.24 10.98
C ARG A 233 -92.77 -48.73 11.15
N GLN A 234 -91.88 -49.49 11.80
CA GLN A 234 -92.12 -50.90 12.07
C GLN A 234 -93.30 -51.08 13.04
N ASN A 235 -93.37 -50.27 14.10
CA ASN A 235 -94.49 -50.30 15.04
C ASN A 235 -95.81 -49.86 14.39
N GLU A 236 -95.81 -48.81 13.56
CA GLU A 236 -96.97 -48.38 12.80
C GLU A 236 -97.50 -49.49 11.88
N SER A 237 -96.61 -50.19 11.16
CA SER A 237 -96.99 -51.34 10.34
C SER A 237 -97.56 -52.51 11.16
N VAL A 238 -97.04 -52.77 12.36
CA VAL A 238 -97.60 -53.79 13.26
C VAL A 238 -98.97 -53.37 13.78
N ILE A 239 -99.16 -52.09 14.10
CA ILE A 239 -100.45 -51.54 14.54
C ILE A 239 -101.49 -51.66 13.42
N GLU A 240 -101.14 -51.33 12.17
CA GLU A 240 -102.04 -51.48 11.02
C GLU A 240 -102.45 -52.94 10.80
N LYS A 241 -101.51 -53.90 10.92
CA LYS A 241 -101.82 -55.33 10.81
C LYS A 241 -102.79 -55.79 11.91
N LEU A 242 -102.54 -55.38 13.15
CA LEU A 242 -103.41 -55.72 14.27
C LEU A 242 -104.80 -55.07 14.12
N GLN A 243 -104.89 -53.85 13.57
CA GLN A 243 -106.16 -53.21 13.27
C GLN A 243 -106.94 -53.95 12.17
N CYS A 244 -106.26 -54.47 11.15
CA CYS A 244 -106.89 -55.32 10.14
C CYS A 244 -107.42 -56.63 10.76
N GLU A 245 -106.61 -57.31 11.58
CA GLU A 245 -107.05 -58.53 12.29
C GLU A 245 -108.24 -58.27 13.22
N ILE A 246 -108.24 -57.14 13.95
CA ILE A 246 -109.37 -56.75 14.80
C ILE A 246 -110.62 -56.55 13.95
N SER A 247 -110.52 -55.82 12.83
CA SER A 247 -111.67 -55.58 11.94
C SER A 247 -112.22 -56.88 11.33
N GLU A 248 -111.34 -57.80 10.94
CA GLU A 248 -111.74 -59.14 10.46
C GLU A 248 -112.47 -59.94 11.55
N LYS A 249 -111.95 -59.93 12.79
CA LYS A 249 -112.58 -60.63 13.91
C LYS A 249 -113.89 -60.00 14.36
N GLU A 250 -114.04 -58.68 14.25
CA GLU A 250 -115.31 -57.98 14.50
C GLU A 250 -116.36 -58.35 13.45
N LEU A 251 -115.98 -58.45 12.17
CA LEU A 251 -116.87 -58.90 11.10
C LEU A 251 -117.29 -60.37 11.29
N GLU A 252 -116.34 -61.22 11.71
CA GLU A 252 -116.60 -62.63 12.01
C GLU A 252 -117.58 -62.78 13.19
N LYS A 253 -117.42 -61.96 14.24
CA LYS A 253 -118.36 -61.87 15.37
C LYS A 253 -119.75 -61.42 14.92
N GLU A 254 -119.86 -60.40 14.07
CA GLU A 254 -121.15 -59.90 13.58
C GLU A 254 -121.89 -60.97 12.75
N ASN A 255 -121.16 -61.74 11.93
CA ASN A 255 -121.72 -62.84 11.17
C ASN A 255 -122.22 -63.98 12.07
N LEU A 256 -121.46 -64.35 13.10
CA LEU A 256 -121.89 -65.36 14.07
C LEU A 256 -123.14 -64.91 14.84
N LEU A 257 -123.24 -63.63 15.21
CA LEU A 257 -124.45 -63.09 15.84
C LEU A 257 -125.68 -63.18 14.91
N LYS A 258 -125.52 -62.88 13.61
CA LYS A 258 -126.62 -63.06 12.63
C LYS A 258 -127.07 -64.51 12.51
N ILE A 259 -126.14 -65.47 12.57
CA ILE A 259 -126.46 -66.90 12.54
C ILE A 259 -127.23 -67.32 13.80
N ILE A 260 -126.78 -66.87 14.99
CA ILE A 260 -127.46 -67.15 16.26
C ILE A 260 -128.89 -66.59 16.24
N ASP A 261 -129.05 -65.35 15.79
CA ASP A 261 -130.36 -64.67 15.72
C ASP A 261 -131.34 -65.39 14.75
N GLY A 262 -130.80 -65.98 13.67
CA GLY A 262 -131.55 -66.84 12.75
C GLY A 262 -131.95 -68.19 13.37
N LEU A 263 -131.03 -68.83 14.10
CA LEU A 263 -131.29 -70.09 14.80
C LEU A 263 -132.32 -69.92 15.93
N GLU A 264 -132.28 -68.81 16.68
CA GLU A 264 -133.29 -68.52 17.71
C GLU A 264 -134.68 -68.28 17.11
N LYS A 265 -134.78 -67.61 15.96
CA LYS A 265 -136.06 -67.44 15.26
C LYS A 265 -136.61 -68.78 14.80
N ASN A 266 -135.77 -69.63 14.20
CA ASN A 266 -136.17 -70.99 13.79
C ASN A 266 -136.60 -71.85 14.98
N LYS A 267 -135.87 -71.78 16.10
CA LYS A 267 -136.23 -72.47 17.35
C LYS A 267 -137.63 -72.06 17.83
N LYS A 268 -137.94 -70.76 17.88
CA LYS A 268 -139.28 -70.26 18.28
C LYS A 268 -140.40 -70.64 17.31
N VAL A 269 -140.10 -70.89 16.04
CA VAL A 269 -141.07 -71.40 15.05
C VAL A 269 -141.32 -72.89 15.27
N LEU A 270 -140.26 -73.68 15.46
CA LEU A 270 -140.32 -75.10 15.78
C LEU A 270 -141.05 -75.37 17.10
N GLU A 271 -140.77 -74.59 18.14
CA GLU A 271 -141.45 -74.68 19.44
C GLU A 271 -142.96 -74.41 19.29
N ARG A 272 -143.36 -73.42 18.49
CA ARG A 272 -144.79 -73.16 18.20
C ARG A 272 -145.44 -74.29 17.42
N CYS A 273 -144.82 -74.80 16.36
CA CYS A 273 -145.37 -75.93 15.62
C CYS A 273 -145.51 -77.18 16.49
N LEU A 274 -144.55 -77.45 17.38
CA LEU A 274 -144.64 -78.56 18.34
C LEU A 274 -145.81 -78.38 19.32
N GLU A 275 -146.03 -77.16 19.81
CA GLU A 275 -147.16 -76.81 20.67
C GLU A 275 -148.50 -77.00 19.93
N ASP A 276 -148.60 -76.55 18.67
CA ASP A 276 -149.79 -76.69 17.82
C ASP A 276 -150.08 -78.18 17.53
N THR A 277 -149.06 -78.95 17.15
CA THR A 277 -149.20 -80.40 16.90
C THR A 277 -149.62 -81.13 18.18
N ARG A 278 -149.07 -80.75 19.35
CA ARG A 278 -149.51 -81.28 20.66
C ARG A 278 -150.99 -81.02 20.88
N GLN A 279 -151.45 -79.80 20.60
CA GLN A 279 -152.85 -79.41 20.75
C GLN A 279 -153.76 -80.27 19.85
N GLU A 280 -153.38 -80.46 18.58
CA GLU A 280 -154.11 -81.30 17.63
C GLU A 280 -154.17 -82.78 18.03
N PHE A 281 -153.05 -83.36 18.49
CA PHE A 281 -153.03 -84.73 19.00
C PHE A 281 -153.89 -84.87 20.25
N GLN A 282 -153.86 -83.90 21.16
CA GLN A 282 -154.71 -83.93 22.35
C GLN A 282 -156.19 -83.80 21.97
N ASP A 283 -156.54 -82.97 21.01
CA ASP A 283 -157.90 -82.85 20.48
C ASP A 283 -158.36 -84.12 19.76
N PHE A 284 -157.46 -84.79 19.03
CA PHE A 284 -157.73 -86.08 18.40
C PHE A 284 -157.98 -87.19 19.43
N ILE A 285 -157.12 -87.31 20.44
CA ILE A 285 -157.28 -88.26 21.56
C ILE A 285 -158.61 -88.00 22.27
N ASN A 286 -158.95 -86.74 22.56
CA ASN A 286 -160.20 -86.38 23.22
C ASN A 286 -161.46 -86.77 22.40
N ARG A 287 -161.38 -86.84 21.06
CA ARG A 287 -162.50 -87.24 20.19
C ARG A 287 -162.74 -88.76 20.15
N LEU A 288 -161.75 -89.59 20.48
CA LEU A 288 -161.83 -91.04 20.34
C LEU A 288 -162.62 -91.75 21.45
N GLY A 289 -163.06 -91.04 22.49
CA GLY A 289 -164.01 -91.52 23.51
C GLY A 289 -163.56 -92.71 24.38
N ALA A 290 -162.43 -93.34 24.07
CA ALA A 290 -161.88 -94.52 24.74
C ALA A 290 -160.63 -94.24 25.59
N PHE A 291 -160.23 -92.97 25.74
CA PHE A 291 -158.97 -92.58 26.41
C PHE A 291 -159.16 -91.38 27.34
N ASP A 292 -158.45 -91.39 28.48
CA ASP A 292 -158.43 -90.32 29.47
C ASP A 292 -157.61 -89.08 29.01
N LYS A 293 -157.99 -87.88 29.48
CA LYS A 293 -157.30 -86.61 29.18
C LYS A 293 -155.83 -86.65 29.62
N GLY A 294 -154.92 -86.17 28.78
CA GLY A 294 -153.50 -85.93 29.13
C GLY A 294 -152.44 -86.82 28.45
N GLN A 295 -152.82 -87.76 27.57
CA GLN A 295 -151.84 -88.68 26.98
C GLN A 295 -150.89 -88.07 25.91
N ALA A 296 -151.10 -86.82 25.47
CA ALA A 296 -150.17 -86.13 24.54
C ALA A 296 -149.00 -85.42 25.25
N GLU A 297 -148.89 -85.50 26.58
CA GLU A 297 -147.92 -84.75 27.39
C GLU A 297 -146.46 -85.20 27.18
N PHE A 298 -146.23 -86.39 26.63
CA PHE A 298 -144.88 -86.88 26.27
C PHE A 298 -144.22 -86.08 25.12
N MET A 299 -145.02 -85.40 24.29
CA MET A 299 -144.53 -84.75 23.06
C MET A 299 -143.68 -83.49 23.30
N LEU A 300 -143.67 -82.95 24.54
CA LEU A 300 -142.80 -81.85 24.94
C LEU A 300 -141.97 -82.25 26.15
N LYS A 301 -140.66 -82.41 25.95
CA LYS A 301 -139.71 -82.59 27.05
C LYS A 301 -139.56 -81.28 27.85
N PRO A 302 -139.57 -81.31 29.19
CA PRO A 302 -139.12 -80.18 30.00
C PRO A 302 -137.63 -79.92 29.71
N ILE A 303 -137.33 -78.78 29.08
CA ILE A 303 -135.95 -78.33 28.86
C ILE A 303 -135.45 -77.76 30.20
N TYR A 304 -134.57 -78.51 30.87
CA TYR A 304 -133.84 -78.06 32.05
C TYR A 304 -132.83 -76.98 31.66
N LEU A 305 -133.23 -75.72 31.73
CA LEU A 305 -132.33 -74.56 31.74
C LEU A 305 -131.35 -74.60 32.94
N ASP A 306 -131.66 -75.37 33.99
CA ASP A 306 -130.91 -75.44 35.23
C ASP A 306 -129.56 -76.19 35.13
N GLU A 307 -129.33 -77.00 34.09
CA GLU A 307 -128.03 -77.70 33.91
C GLU A 307 -126.97 -76.84 33.21
N LEU A 308 -127.38 -75.74 32.55
CA LEU A 308 -126.44 -74.81 31.90
C LEU A 308 -125.78 -73.86 32.90
N GLU A 309 -126.44 -73.54 34.02
CA GLU A 309 -125.83 -72.77 35.12
C GLU A 309 -124.71 -73.55 35.83
N LYS A 310 -124.80 -74.89 35.89
CA LYS A 310 -123.75 -75.75 36.49
C LYS A 310 -122.47 -75.88 35.64
N LYS A 311 -122.50 -75.50 34.36
CA LYS A 311 -121.35 -75.60 33.42
C LYS A 311 -120.62 -74.27 33.15
N GLY A 312 -120.94 -73.19 33.87
CA GLY A 312 -120.12 -71.96 33.88
C GLY A 312 -120.09 -71.16 32.57
N MET A 313 -121.13 -71.28 31.72
CA MET A 313 -121.17 -70.64 30.39
C MET A 313 -121.95 -69.32 30.33
N TYR A 314 -122.14 -68.62 31.45
CA TYR A 314 -122.72 -67.26 31.46
C TYR A 314 -121.94 -66.33 32.39
N VAL A 315 -121.17 -65.41 31.82
CA VAL A 315 -120.49 -64.31 32.52
C VAL A 315 -121.25 -63.03 32.23
N LYS A 316 -121.81 -62.39 33.27
CA LYS A 316 -122.28 -61.01 33.20
C LYS A 316 -121.06 -60.09 33.18
N ASP A 317 -120.80 -59.47 32.03
CA ASP A 317 -119.78 -58.42 31.88
C ASP A 317 -120.01 -57.26 32.85
N LYS A 318 -119.01 -56.95 33.68
CA LYS A 318 -118.90 -55.69 34.41
C LYS A 318 -117.46 -55.17 34.36
N HIS A 319 -117.36 -53.91 33.92
CA HIS A 319 -116.24 -52.97 34.03
C HIS A 319 -115.13 -52.97 32.96
N PHE A 320 -115.52 -52.36 31.84
CA PHE A 320 -114.66 -51.56 30.98
C PHE A 320 -114.65 -50.11 31.49
N SER A 321 -113.71 -49.73 32.35
CA SER A 321 -113.37 -48.32 32.61
C SER A 321 -112.08 -48.21 33.43
N GLU A 322 -110.96 -47.92 32.77
CA GLU A 322 -109.86 -47.06 33.23
C GLU A 322 -108.57 -47.38 32.45
N GLN A 323 -108.28 -46.59 31.41
CA GLN A 323 -106.91 -46.30 30.95
C GLN A 323 -106.93 -45.11 29.97
N LYS A 324 -107.02 -43.90 30.52
CA LYS A 324 -106.63 -42.65 29.85
C LYS A 324 -105.83 -41.78 30.82
N LYS A 325 -104.59 -42.16 31.10
CA LYS A 325 -103.55 -41.24 31.62
C LYS A 325 -102.18 -41.74 31.16
N GLY A 326 -101.56 -41.04 30.21
CA GLY A 326 -100.21 -41.39 29.77
C GLY A 326 -99.76 -40.70 28.48
N ALA A 327 -99.77 -39.37 28.43
CA ALA A 327 -99.05 -38.62 27.41
C ALA A 327 -98.65 -37.25 27.96
N LYS A 328 -97.46 -37.18 28.58
CA LYS A 328 -96.64 -35.97 28.76
C LYS A 328 -95.25 -36.36 29.30
N LYS A 329 -94.32 -36.64 28.39
CA LYS A 329 -93.03 -35.94 28.23
C LYS A 329 -92.24 -36.56 27.09
#